data_AF-A0A1I5FE99-F1
#
_entry.id   AF-A0A1I5FE99-F1
#
_cell.length_a   1.000
_cell.length_b   1.000
_cell.length_c   1.000
_cell.angle_alpha   90.00
_cell.angle_beta   90.00
_cell.angle_gamma   90.00
#
_symmetry.space_group_name_H-M   'P 1'
#
loop_
_entity.id
_entity.type
_entity.pdbx_description
1 polymer ?
#
loop_
_entity_poly.entity_id
_entity_poly.type
_entity_poly.pdbx_seq_one_letter_code
_entity_poly.pdbx_strand_id
1 'polypeptide(L)'
;MDSLEIRPLTARSVVLSTLLGVHPPRLPARYLVRVGELFGIAEGTIRVALSRMVTAGDLVQSGGTYALTERLLERQARQDEARLPPTRPWDGTWEIAVITAERRPAADRAALRQAMSTLRLAELREGTWLRPANLTRPRPGPVVRQCTFLVGRPEEDPATLAAALWDLDAWTAKAGALRTALAGATTIAARFTHAAAVLRHLLNDPLLPPALLPAGWPGPELRAQYEAFETDFEQLLTTHVLT
;
A
#
# COMPACT_ATOMS: atom_id res chain seq x y z
N MET A 1 8.59 11.15 19.56
CA MET A 1 9.44 10.58 18.48
C MET A 1 8.86 9.21 18.14
N ASP A 2 7.61 9.23 17.69
CA ASP A 2 6.83 8.02 17.48
C ASP A 2 7.48 7.22 16.34
N SER A 3 7.75 5.94 16.60
CA SER A 3 8.59 5.15 15.70
C SER A 3 7.98 5.15 14.30
N LEU A 4 8.81 5.21 13.25
CA LEU A 4 8.37 5.17 11.86
C LEU A 4 7.61 3.87 11.47
N GLU A 5 7.17 3.06 12.44
CA GLU A 5 6.59 1.72 12.30
C GLU A 5 7.34 0.90 11.24
N ILE A 6 8.66 0.96 11.35
CA ILE A 6 9.59 0.21 10.53
C ILE A 6 9.53 -1.21 11.04
N ARG A 7 8.67 -2.02 10.40
CA ARG A 7 8.60 -3.45 10.68
C ARG A 7 9.86 -4.13 10.16
N PRO A 8 10.43 -5.09 10.91
CA PRO A 8 11.58 -5.85 10.44
C PRO A 8 11.25 -6.60 9.16
N LEU A 9 12.24 -6.64 8.26
CA LEU A 9 12.24 -7.44 7.04
C LEU A 9 11.94 -8.90 7.34
N THR A 10 11.06 -9.51 6.54
CA THR A 10 10.76 -10.95 6.63
C THR A 10 11.27 -11.67 5.40
N ALA A 11 11.65 -12.94 5.55
CA ALA A 11 12.01 -13.80 4.42
C ALA A 11 10.90 -13.83 3.35
N ARG A 12 9.64 -13.86 3.78
CA ARG A 12 8.47 -13.81 2.89
C ARG A 12 8.44 -12.53 2.05
N SER A 13 8.63 -11.36 2.67
CA SER A 13 8.58 -10.08 1.96
C SER A 13 9.72 -9.95 0.95
N VAL A 14 10.92 -10.42 1.30
CA VAL A 14 12.05 -10.44 0.37
C VAL A 14 11.73 -11.33 -0.83
N VAL A 15 11.33 -12.58 -0.61
CA VAL A 15 10.98 -13.51 -1.70
C VAL A 15 9.89 -12.94 -2.60
N LEU A 16 8.84 -12.35 -2.02
CA LEU A 16 7.72 -11.77 -2.76
C LEU A 16 8.18 -10.62 -3.65
N SER A 17 8.93 -9.65 -3.11
CA SER A 17 9.44 -8.52 -3.89
C SER A 17 10.48 -8.96 -4.93
N THR A 18 11.31 -9.96 -4.63
CA THR A 18 12.23 -10.53 -5.61
C THR A 18 11.51 -11.13 -6.80
N LEU A 19 10.44 -11.90 -6.56
CA LEU A 19 9.66 -12.50 -7.64
C LEU A 19 8.83 -11.48 -8.41
N LEU A 20 8.39 -10.40 -7.78
CA LEU A 20 7.67 -9.30 -8.46
C LEU A 20 8.60 -8.50 -9.38
N GLY A 21 9.86 -8.29 -8.98
CA GLY A 21 10.84 -7.55 -9.76
C GLY A 21 11.52 -8.33 -10.90
N VAL A 22 11.01 -9.52 -11.26
CA VAL A 22 11.55 -10.32 -12.37
C VAL A 22 10.43 -10.79 -13.30
N HIS A 23 10.69 -10.78 -14.61
CA HIS A 23 9.73 -11.22 -15.62
C HIS A 23 10.29 -12.36 -16.49
N PRO A 24 9.62 -13.53 -16.52
CA PRO A 24 8.43 -13.90 -15.74
C PRO A 24 8.76 -14.05 -14.23
N PRO A 25 7.76 -13.93 -13.32
CA PRO A 25 7.95 -13.93 -11.85
C PRO A 25 8.27 -15.33 -11.29
N ARG A 26 9.37 -15.93 -11.77
CA ARG A 26 9.75 -17.32 -11.55
C ARG A 26 11.26 -17.43 -11.40
N LEU A 27 11.73 -18.01 -10.29
CA LEU A 27 13.16 -18.18 -10.03
C LEU A 27 13.51 -19.53 -9.38
N PRO A 28 14.65 -20.14 -9.74
CA PRO A 28 15.26 -21.20 -8.96
C PRO A 28 15.52 -20.80 -7.50
N ALA A 29 15.41 -21.78 -6.58
CA ALA A 29 15.64 -21.56 -5.14
C ALA A 29 16.97 -20.87 -4.82
N ARG A 30 18.04 -21.21 -5.55
CA ARG A 30 19.39 -20.66 -5.33
C ARG A 30 19.45 -19.14 -5.47
N TYR A 31 18.67 -18.57 -6.39
CA TYR A 31 18.64 -17.12 -6.59
C TYR A 31 17.87 -16.44 -5.46
N LEU A 32 16.76 -17.03 -5.00
CA LEU A 32 16.01 -16.53 -3.86
C LEU A 32 16.82 -16.58 -2.56
N VAL A 33 17.65 -17.61 -2.38
CA VAL A 33 18.61 -17.70 -1.27
C VAL A 33 19.68 -16.60 -1.38
N ARG A 34 20.31 -16.44 -2.56
CA ARG A 34 21.32 -15.39 -2.81
C ARG A 34 20.78 -13.99 -2.54
N VAL A 35 19.52 -13.70 -2.90
CA VAL A 35 18.89 -12.44 -2.52
C VAL A 35 18.70 -12.36 -1.01
N GLY A 36 18.18 -13.41 -0.37
CA GLY A 36 18.05 -13.47 1.08
C GLY A 36 19.33 -13.13 1.84
N GLU A 37 20.48 -13.59 1.34
CA GLU A 37 21.80 -13.29 1.91
C GLU A 37 22.16 -11.80 1.83
N LEU A 38 21.81 -11.11 0.73
CA LEU A 38 21.98 -9.65 0.61
C LEU A 38 21.16 -8.89 1.67
N PHE A 39 20.09 -9.51 2.16
CA PHE A 39 19.24 -9.00 3.24
C PHE A 39 19.65 -9.50 4.63
N GLY A 40 20.75 -10.24 4.75
CA GLY A 40 21.22 -10.83 6.01
C GLY A 40 20.33 -11.97 6.52
N ILE A 41 19.56 -12.61 5.64
CA ILE A 41 18.66 -13.72 5.98
C ILE A 41 19.36 -15.04 5.69
N ALA A 42 19.52 -15.87 6.72
CA ALA A 42 20.11 -17.20 6.59
C ALA A 42 19.34 -18.07 5.57
N GLU A 43 20.06 -18.89 4.81
CA GLU A 43 19.51 -19.80 3.80
C GLU A 43 18.35 -20.66 4.34
N GLY A 44 18.54 -21.26 5.52
CA GLY A 44 17.52 -22.11 6.16
C GLY A 44 16.20 -21.36 6.36
N THR A 45 16.26 -20.09 6.74
CA THR A 45 15.08 -19.23 6.92
C THR A 45 14.37 -18.95 5.60
N ILE A 46 15.12 -18.72 4.52
CA ILE A 46 14.54 -18.57 3.17
C ILE A 46 13.84 -19.86 2.74
N ARG A 47 14.48 -21.02 2.89
CA ARG A 47 13.88 -22.32 2.49
C ARG A 47 12.61 -22.64 3.28
N VAL A 48 12.61 -22.37 4.58
CA VAL A 48 11.40 -22.53 5.42
C VAL A 48 10.30 -21.57 4.96
N ALA A 49 10.63 -20.31 4.65
CA ALA A 49 9.66 -19.36 4.13
C ALA A 49 9.06 -19.80 2.79
N LEU A 50 9.89 -20.29 1.86
CA LEU A 50 9.42 -20.83 0.57
C LEU A 50 8.43 -21.99 0.77
N SER A 51 8.76 -22.96 1.62
CA SER A 51 7.86 -24.07 1.95
C SER A 51 6.53 -23.57 2.53
N ARG A 52 6.57 -22.65 3.50
CA ARG A 52 5.36 -22.05 4.08
C ARG A 52 4.52 -21.30 3.04
N MET A 53 5.16 -20.57 2.13
CA MET A 53 4.46 -19.84 1.06
C MET A 53 3.82 -20.78 0.03
N VAL A 54 4.44 -21.93 -0.26
CA VAL A 54 3.79 -22.98 -1.07
C VAL A 54 2.58 -23.55 -0.36
N THR A 55 2.71 -23.93 0.92
CA THR A 55 1.58 -24.45 1.73
C THR A 55 0.44 -23.44 1.87
N ALA A 56 0.76 -22.15 1.97
CA ALA A 56 -0.24 -21.07 2.03
C ALA A 56 -0.88 -20.76 0.65
N GLY A 57 -0.45 -21.42 -0.43
CA GLY A 57 -0.95 -21.18 -1.78
C GLY A 57 -0.53 -19.82 -2.34
N ASP A 58 0.61 -19.30 -1.93
CA ASP A 58 1.20 -18.06 -2.44
C ASP A 58 2.18 -18.33 -3.59
N LEU A 59 2.90 -19.46 -3.52
CA LEU A 59 3.85 -19.91 -4.52
C LEU A 59 3.47 -21.27 -5.10
N VAL A 60 3.86 -21.50 -6.35
CA VAL A 60 3.90 -22.82 -6.98
C VAL A 60 5.35 -23.22 -7.17
N GLN A 61 5.69 -24.47 -6.83
CA GLN A 61 7.01 -25.04 -7.09
C GLN A 61 6.94 -26.01 -8.27
N SER A 62 7.81 -25.85 -9.27
CA SER A 62 7.95 -26.78 -10.39
C SER A 62 9.39 -26.83 -10.88
N GLY A 63 9.95 -28.03 -11.05
CA GLY A 63 11.32 -28.21 -11.58
C GLY A 63 12.40 -27.48 -10.79
N GLY A 64 12.27 -27.34 -9.46
CA GLY A 64 13.21 -26.60 -8.61
C GLY A 64 13.09 -25.07 -8.68
N THR A 65 12.11 -24.56 -9.43
CA THR A 65 11.76 -23.14 -9.50
C THR A 65 10.52 -22.82 -8.68
N TYR A 66 10.44 -21.60 -8.18
CA TYR A 66 9.30 -21.05 -7.46
C TYR A 66 8.72 -19.89 -8.26
N ALA A 67 7.39 -19.88 -8.38
CA ALA A 67 6.63 -18.86 -9.09
C ALA A 67 5.51 -18.32 -8.21
N LEU A 68 5.16 -17.04 -8.36
CA LEU A 68 3.94 -16.50 -7.75
C LEU A 68 2.70 -17.17 -8.36
N THR A 69 1.71 -17.44 -7.51
CA THR A 69 0.38 -17.88 -7.97
C THR A 69 -0.35 -16.73 -8.66
N GLU A 70 -1.22 -17.05 -9.62
CA GLU A 70 -2.07 -16.07 -10.32
C GLU A 70 -2.87 -15.21 -9.33
N ARG A 71 -3.51 -15.86 -8.36
CA ARG A 71 -4.23 -15.20 -7.26
C ARG A 71 -3.39 -14.14 -6.53
N LEU A 72 -2.11 -14.41 -6.31
CA LEU A 72 -1.22 -13.48 -5.61
C LEU A 72 -0.74 -12.36 -6.54
N LEU A 73 -0.50 -12.64 -7.82
CA LEU A 73 -0.22 -11.62 -8.84
C LEU A 73 -1.41 -10.65 -8.98
N GLU A 74 -2.64 -11.15 -9.14
CA GLU A 74 -3.85 -10.34 -9.19
C GLU A 74 -4.07 -9.51 -7.91
N ARG A 75 -3.71 -10.07 -6.75
CA ARG A 75 -3.76 -9.33 -5.50
C ARG A 75 -2.74 -8.19 -5.49
N GLN A 76 -1.51 -8.43 -5.94
CA GLN A 76 -0.47 -7.41 -5.97
C GLN A 76 -0.78 -6.32 -6.99
N ALA A 77 -1.22 -6.67 -8.20
CA ALA A 77 -1.67 -5.70 -9.19
C ALA A 77 -2.76 -4.76 -8.62
N ARG A 78 -3.72 -5.28 -7.87
CA ARG A 78 -4.72 -4.46 -7.17
C ARG A 78 -4.14 -3.57 -6.07
N GLN A 79 -3.08 -3.99 -5.39
CA GLN A 79 -2.39 -3.16 -4.39
C GLN A 79 -1.60 -2.03 -5.07
N ASP A 80 -1.00 -2.30 -6.22
CA ASP A 80 -0.29 -1.32 -7.03
C ASP A 80 -1.27 -0.29 -7.61
N GLU A 81 -2.41 -0.73 -8.14
CA GLU A 81 -3.52 0.16 -8.53
C GLU A 81 -4.04 1.00 -7.37
N ALA A 82 -4.08 0.45 -6.15
CA ALA A 82 -4.51 1.19 -4.96
C ALA A 82 -3.50 2.25 -4.48
N ARG A 83 -2.25 2.23 -4.97
CA ARG A 83 -1.23 3.25 -4.72
C ARG A 83 -1.55 4.56 -5.45
N LEU A 84 -2.05 4.43 -6.67
CA LEU A 84 -2.38 5.52 -7.60
C LEU A 84 -3.71 5.23 -8.31
N PRO A 85 -4.84 5.24 -7.57
CA PRO A 85 -6.14 5.03 -8.18
C PRO A 85 -6.43 6.15 -9.20
N PRO A 86 -7.09 5.85 -10.32
CA PRO A 86 -7.44 6.86 -11.31
C PRO A 86 -8.20 8.03 -10.68
N THR A 87 -7.80 9.23 -11.02
CA THR A 87 -8.44 10.46 -10.55
C THR A 87 -9.29 11.08 -11.66
N ARG A 88 -10.26 11.90 -11.27
CA ARG A 88 -11.01 12.79 -12.16
C ARG A 88 -10.98 14.22 -11.62
N PRO A 89 -11.15 15.25 -12.48
CA PRO A 89 -11.28 16.62 -12.02
C PRO A 89 -12.36 16.73 -10.95
N TRP A 90 -12.06 17.51 -9.91
CA TRP A 90 -12.95 17.71 -8.78
C TRP A 90 -13.75 19.00 -8.94
N ASP A 91 -15.07 18.92 -8.81
CA ASP A 91 -16.03 20.00 -9.04
C ASP A 91 -16.70 20.48 -7.72
N GLY A 92 -16.01 20.27 -6.60
CA GLY A 92 -16.52 20.55 -5.27
C GLY A 92 -17.37 19.43 -4.66
N THR A 93 -17.74 18.38 -5.42
CA THR A 93 -18.62 17.32 -4.91
C THR A 93 -17.92 16.33 -3.98
N TRP A 94 -18.63 15.84 -2.98
CA TRP A 94 -18.19 14.81 -2.05
C TRP A 94 -19.06 13.59 -2.23
N GLU A 95 -18.45 12.40 -2.16
CA GLU A 95 -19.21 11.17 -1.97
C GLU A 95 -19.39 10.95 -0.46
N ILE A 96 -20.61 10.63 -0.06
CA ILE A 96 -20.99 10.45 1.34
C ILE A 96 -21.60 9.06 1.45
N ALA A 97 -20.96 8.17 2.19
CA ALA A 97 -21.45 6.86 2.54
C ALA A 97 -22.12 6.91 3.92
N VAL A 98 -23.42 6.65 3.96
CA VAL A 98 -24.18 6.48 5.19
C VAL A 98 -24.42 4.99 5.41
N ILE A 99 -23.95 4.46 6.53
CA ILE A 99 -24.21 3.07 6.90
C ILE A 99 -25.68 2.94 7.28
N THR A 100 -26.43 2.17 6.49
CA THR A 100 -27.87 1.95 6.67
C THR A 100 -28.20 0.54 7.17
N ALA A 101 -27.24 -0.38 7.15
CA ALA A 101 -27.39 -1.69 7.76
C ALA A 101 -27.57 -1.58 9.29
N GLU A 102 -28.52 -2.35 9.83
CA GLU A 102 -28.76 -2.47 11.28
C GLU A 102 -27.59 -3.14 12.03
N ARG A 103 -27.83 -3.65 13.25
CA ARG A 103 -26.83 -4.27 14.11
C ARG A 103 -25.97 -5.28 13.33
N ARG A 104 -24.67 -5.02 13.30
CA ARG A 104 -23.66 -5.87 12.67
C ARG A 104 -22.80 -6.55 13.74
N PRO A 105 -22.40 -7.81 13.56
CA PRO A 105 -21.34 -8.44 14.34
C PRO A 105 -20.05 -7.60 14.36
N ALA A 106 -19.22 -7.74 15.40
CA ALA A 106 -17.99 -6.96 15.53
C ALA A 106 -17.02 -7.16 14.35
N ALA A 107 -16.92 -8.39 13.84
CA ALA A 107 -16.10 -8.72 12.69
C ALA A 107 -16.54 -7.98 11.42
N ASP A 108 -17.85 -7.92 11.16
CA ASP A 108 -18.39 -7.22 9.97
C ASP A 108 -18.19 -5.71 10.06
N ARG A 109 -18.28 -5.14 11.27
CA ARG A 109 -17.96 -3.72 11.50
C ARG A 109 -16.50 -3.42 11.21
N ALA A 110 -15.58 -4.28 11.68
CA ALA A 110 -14.15 -4.13 11.41
C ALA A 110 -13.84 -4.27 9.92
N ALA A 111 -14.44 -5.26 9.25
CA ALA A 111 -14.29 -5.47 7.81
C ALA A 111 -14.82 -4.27 6.99
N LEU A 112 -15.96 -3.69 7.38
CA LEU A 112 -16.48 -2.50 6.72
C LEU A 112 -15.56 -1.29 6.91
N ARG A 113 -15.07 -1.04 8.14
CA ARG A 113 -14.10 0.05 8.39
C ARG A 113 -12.84 -0.11 7.55
N GLN A 114 -12.31 -1.32 7.46
CA GLN A 114 -11.15 -1.61 6.60
C GLN A 114 -11.46 -1.34 5.12
N ALA A 115 -12.66 -1.70 4.65
CA ALA A 115 -13.09 -1.41 3.28
C ALA A 115 -13.25 0.10 3.04
N MET A 116 -13.80 0.86 3.99
CA MET A 116 -13.92 2.32 3.89
C MET A 116 -12.55 3.00 3.85
N SER A 117 -11.61 2.56 4.68
CA SER A 117 -10.21 3.06 4.66
C SER A 117 -9.50 2.72 3.35
N THR A 118 -9.73 1.52 2.79
CA THR A 118 -9.22 1.13 1.46
C THR A 118 -9.82 2.03 0.37
N LEU A 119 -11.06 2.47 0.54
CA LEU A 119 -11.73 3.45 -0.29
C LEU A 119 -11.33 4.90 0.01
N ARG A 120 -10.40 5.18 0.94
CA ARG A 120 -10.00 6.54 1.35
C ARG A 120 -11.16 7.41 1.85
N LEU A 121 -12.23 6.78 2.33
CA LEU A 121 -13.30 7.48 3.02
C LEU A 121 -12.86 7.71 4.48
N ALA A 122 -13.09 8.91 4.99
CA ALA A 122 -12.87 9.24 6.40
C ALA A 122 -14.19 9.26 7.16
N GLU A 123 -14.16 8.87 8.43
CA GLU A 123 -15.34 8.88 9.31
C GLU A 123 -15.53 10.30 9.87
N LEU A 124 -16.63 10.97 9.49
CA LEU A 124 -17.00 12.27 10.09
C LEU A 124 -17.59 12.07 11.49
N ARG A 125 -18.40 11.02 11.59
CA ARG A 125 -19.08 10.56 12.81
C ARG A 125 -19.47 9.11 12.62
N GLU A 126 -19.84 8.45 13.72
CA GLU A 126 -20.32 7.08 13.66
C GLU A 126 -21.43 6.92 12.59
N GLY A 127 -21.18 6.03 11.63
CA GLY A 127 -22.12 5.73 10.57
C GLY A 127 -22.00 6.58 9.30
N THR A 128 -21.23 7.68 9.32
CA THR A 128 -21.13 8.60 8.18
C THR A 128 -19.67 8.78 7.76
N TRP A 129 -19.41 8.40 6.52
CA TRP A 129 -18.08 8.42 5.92
C TRP A 129 -18.09 9.23 4.64
N LEU A 130 -17.05 10.00 4.35
CA LEU A 130 -17.03 10.85 3.17
C LEU A 130 -15.62 11.11 2.65
N ARG A 131 -15.58 11.56 1.40
CA ARG A 131 -14.37 12.08 0.75
C ARG A 131 -14.72 12.93 -0.48
N PRO A 132 -13.79 13.77 -0.99
CA PRO A 132 -13.99 14.48 -2.23
C PRO A 132 -14.21 13.49 -3.38
N ALA A 133 -15.14 13.73 -4.30
CA ALA A 133 -15.51 12.76 -5.34
C ALA A 133 -14.54 12.77 -6.54
N ASN A 134 -13.22 12.80 -6.29
CA ASN A 134 -12.16 12.86 -7.31
C ASN A 134 -11.52 11.50 -7.65
N LEU A 135 -11.90 10.39 -7.02
CA LEU A 135 -11.35 9.06 -7.32
C LEU A 135 -12.37 8.18 -8.04
N THR A 136 -11.91 7.51 -9.10
CA THR A 136 -12.68 6.54 -9.87
C THR A 136 -12.26 5.14 -9.45
N ARG A 137 -13.11 4.45 -8.68
CA ARG A 137 -12.82 3.11 -8.16
C ARG A 137 -14.09 2.29 -7.93
N PRO A 138 -14.05 0.96 -8.07
CA PRO A 138 -15.18 0.10 -7.74
C PRO A 138 -15.41 0.05 -6.23
N ARG A 139 -16.67 -0.02 -5.82
CA ARG A 139 -17.05 -0.22 -4.42
C ARG A 139 -17.12 -1.72 -4.11
N PRO A 140 -16.43 -2.22 -3.06
CA PRO A 140 -16.53 -3.61 -2.67
C PRO A 140 -17.96 -4.00 -2.27
N GLY A 141 -18.35 -5.26 -2.52
CA GLY A 141 -19.68 -5.77 -2.21
C GLY A 141 -20.19 -5.48 -0.78
N PRO A 142 -19.37 -5.64 0.28
CA PRO A 142 -19.78 -5.29 1.64
C PRO A 142 -20.18 -3.83 1.81
N VAL A 143 -19.53 -2.90 1.11
CA VAL A 143 -19.81 -1.46 1.16
C VAL A 143 -21.12 -1.16 0.44
N VAL A 144 -21.32 -1.73 -0.76
CA VAL A 144 -22.55 -1.55 -1.54
C VAL A 144 -23.78 -2.07 -0.79
N ARG A 145 -23.67 -3.20 -0.08
CA ARG A 145 -24.80 -3.80 0.64
C ARG A 145 -25.17 -3.09 1.93
N GLN A 146 -24.23 -2.38 2.55
CA GLN A 146 -24.40 -1.84 3.91
C GLN A 146 -24.55 -0.33 3.94
N CYS A 147 -24.36 0.35 2.80
CA CYS A 147 -24.30 1.80 2.75
C CYS A 147 -25.16 2.37 1.63
N THR A 148 -25.85 3.47 1.96
CA THR A 148 -26.42 4.37 0.97
C THR A 148 -25.38 5.43 0.62
N PHE A 149 -25.16 5.66 -0.67
CA PHE A 149 -24.25 6.70 -1.14
C PHE A 149 -25.03 7.92 -1.62
N LEU A 150 -24.61 9.08 -1.15
CA LEU A 150 -25.10 10.39 -1.55
C LEU A 150 -23.96 11.16 -2.21
N VAL A 151 -24.32 12.15 -3.01
CA VAL A 151 -23.39 13.16 -3.52
C VAL A 151 -23.84 14.51 -2.97
N GLY A 152 -22.91 15.25 -2.39
CA GLY A 152 -23.18 16.55 -1.80
C GLY A 152 -22.02 17.52 -1.93
N ARG A 153 -22.17 18.72 -1.39
CA ARG A 153 -21.09 19.71 -1.24
C ARG A 153 -21.16 20.25 0.18
N PRO A 154 -20.03 20.48 0.87
CA PRO A 154 -20.04 21.19 2.13
C PRO A 154 -20.50 22.64 1.89
N GLU A 155 -21.27 23.17 2.84
CA GLU A 155 -21.65 24.59 2.85
C GLU A 155 -20.46 25.46 3.29
N GLU A 156 -19.66 24.96 4.22
CA GLU A 156 -18.43 25.58 4.69
C GLU A 156 -17.25 25.29 3.75
N ASP A 157 -16.10 25.88 4.07
CA ASP A 157 -14.86 25.67 3.33
C ASP A 157 -14.48 24.17 3.30
N PRO A 158 -14.43 23.54 2.11
CA PRO A 158 -14.08 22.13 1.99
C PRO A 158 -12.65 21.81 2.48
N ALA A 159 -11.74 22.78 2.53
CA ALA A 159 -10.40 22.57 3.07
C ALA A 159 -10.42 22.37 4.59
N THR A 160 -11.29 23.09 5.30
CA THR A 160 -11.49 22.92 6.75
C THR A 160 -12.09 21.55 7.05
N LEU A 161 -13.06 21.10 6.25
CA LEU A 161 -13.61 19.74 6.36
C LEU A 161 -12.55 18.66 6.12
N ALA A 162 -11.69 18.83 5.10
CA ALA A 162 -10.61 17.89 4.84
C ALA A 162 -9.61 17.81 6.01
N ALA A 163 -9.20 18.95 6.58
CA ALA A 163 -8.31 18.98 7.74
C ALA A 163 -8.93 18.36 9.01
N ALA A 164 -10.26 18.40 9.15
CA ALA A 164 -10.96 17.72 10.25
C ALA A 164 -11.06 16.20 10.07
N LEU A 165 -11.07 15.72 8.81
CA LEU A 165 -11.21 14.31 8.46
C LEU A 165 -9.88 13.54 8.43
N TRP A 166 -8.80 14.22 8.09
CA TRP A 166 -7.46 13.64 8.00
C TRP A 166 -6.45 14.50 8.73
N ASP A 167 -5.58 13.87 9.51
CA ASP A 167 -4.42 14.53 10.10
C ASP A 167 -3.32 14.74 9.03
N LEU A 168 -3.50 15.79 8.23
CA LEU A 168 -2.62 16.12 7.10
C LEU A 168 -1.21 16.52 7.55
N ASP A 169 -1.10 17.13 8.74
CA ASP A 169 0.17 17.53 9.32
C ASP A 169 0.97 16.32 9.79
N ALA A 170 0.34 15.39 10.51
CA ALA A 170 1.00 14.15 10.90
C ALA A 170 1.39 13.30 9.68
N TRP A 171 0.53 13.27 8.65
CA TRP A 171 0.85 12.58 7.39
C TRP A 171 2.08 13.20 6.72
N THR A 172 2.13 14.54 6.65
CA THR A 172 3.25 15.30 6.07
C THR A 172 4.55 15.09 6.85
N ALA A 173 4.50 15.16 8.18
CA ALA A 173 5.66 14.95 9.04
C ALA A 173 6.21 13.53 8.89
N LYS A 174 5.34 12.51 8.89
CA LYS A 174 5.74 11.11 8.69
C LYS A 174 6.31 10.87 7.29
N ALA A 175 5.72 11.48 6.26
CA ALA A 175 6.25 11.43 4.90
C ALA A 175 7.66 12.00 4.84
N GLY A 176 7.90 13.18 5.43
CA GLY A 176 9.23 13.80 5.49
C GLY A 176 10.27 12.92 6.19
N ALA A 177 9.92 12.35 7.35
CA ALA A 177 10.81 11.47 8.08
C ALA A 177 11.13 10.16 7.33
N LEU A 178 10.13 9.55 6.67
CA LEU A 178 10.35 8.38 5.81
C LEU A 178 11.25 8.69 4.61
N ARG A 179 11.10 9.88 4.03
CA ARG A 179 11.90 10.36 2.91
C ARG A 179 13.38 10.50 3.30
N THR A 180 13.64 11.15 4.43
CA THR A 180 15.00 11.27 4.99
C THR A 180 15.60 9.89 5.31
N ALA A 181 14.82 8.99 5.90
CA ALA A 181 15.28 7.65 6.22
C ALA A 181 15.62 6.82 4.98
N LEU A 182 14.80 6.90 3.92
CA LEU A 182 15.07 6.21 2.65
C LEU A 182 16.32 6.76 1.96
N ALA A 183 16.49 8.08 1.92
CA ALA A 183 17.67 8.72 1.32
C ALA A 183 18.97 8.46 2.08
N GLY A 184 18.90 8.34 3.41
CA GLY A 184 20.07 8.06 4.26
C GLY A 184 20.46 6.58 4.34
N ALA A 185 19.67 5.67 3.76
CA ALA A 185 19.91 4.24 3.87
C ALA A 185 21.03 3.76 2.94
N THR A 186 22.11 3.26 3.53
CA THR A 186 23.31 2.83 2.79
C THR A 186 23.31 1.35 2.42
N THR A 187 22.52 0.53 3.11
CA THR A 187 22.40 -0.92 2.82
C THR A 187 21.11 -1.22 2.07
N ILE A 188 21.12 -2.24 1.23
CA ILE A 188 19.93 -2.68 0.50
C ILE A 188 18.80 -3.10 1.44
N ALA A 189 19.15 -3.74 2.56
CA ALA A 189 18.20 -4.13 3.59
C ALA A 189 17.52 -2.90 4.23
N ALA A 190 18.28 -1.87 4.59
CA ALA A 190 17.72 -0.64 5.12
C ALA A 190 16.82 0.04 4.06
N ARG A 191 17.31 0.23 2.83
CA ARG A 191 16.55 0.85 1.73
C ARG A 191 15.21 0.15 1.51
N PHE A 192 15.21 -1.18 1.43
CA PHE A 192 13.98 -1.96 1.29
C PHE A 192 13.03 -1.81 2.47
N THR A 193 13.55 -1.84 3.70
CA THR A 193 12.71 -1.71 4.89
C THR A 193 12.01 -0.35 4.93
N HIS A 194 12.74 0.71 4.59
CA HIS A 194 12.18 2.06 4.49
C HIS A 194 11.21 2.19 3.32
N ALA A 195 11.53 1.64 2.14
CA ALA A 195 10.61 1.62 1.00
C ALA A 195 9.29 0.91 1.32
N ALA A 196 9.33 -0.21 2.05
CA ALA A 196 8.12 -0.88 2.52
C ALA A 196 7.31 -0.01 3.50
N ALA A 197 7.97 0.79 4.34
CA ALA A 197 7.29 1.76 5.21
C ALA A 197 6.69 2.92 4.40
N VAL A 198 7.38 3.40 3.37
CA VAL A 198 6.87 4.39 2.41
C VAL A 198 5.62 3.87 1.71
N LEU A 199 5.65 2.65 1.16
CA LEU A 199 4.47 2.05 0.53
C LEU A 199 3.27 2.00 1.47
N ARG A 200 3.48 1.56 2.73
CA ARG A 200 2.41 1.54 3.74
C ARG A 200 1.85 2.95 4.03
N HIS A 201 2.71 3.96 4.03
CA HIS A 201 2.31 5.35 4.23
C HIS A 201 1.50 5.90 3.04
N LEU A 202 1.94 5.60 1.81
CA LEU A 202 1.24 5.94 0.57
C LEU A 202 -0.13 5.26 0.46
N LEU A 203 -0.25 4.02 0.95
CA LEU A 203 -1.54 3.31 1.03
C LEU A 203 -2.51 3.95 2.03
N ASN A 204 -2.08 4.92 2.84
CA ASN A 204 -2.92 5.72 3.72
C ASN A 204 -3.05 7.18 3.25
N ASP A 205 -2.48 7.55 2.09
CA ASP A 205 -2.65 8.88 1.50
C ASP A 205 -4.14 9.12 1.19
N PRO A 206 -4.75 10.23 1.67
CA PRO A 206 -6.15 10.55 1.42
C PRO A 206 -6.46 10.85 -0.05
N LEU A 207 -5.43 11.13 -0.87
CA LEU A 207 -5.55 11.42 -2.31
C LEU A 207 -6.55 12.55 -2.58
N LEU A 208 -6.41 13.61 -1.79
CA LEU A 208 -7.22 14.81 -1.93
C LEU A 208 -6.94 15.50 -3.28
N PRO A 209 -7.95 16.16 -3.87
CA PRO A 209 -7.74 16.99 -5.04
C PRO A 209 -6.82 18.18 -4.71
N PRO A 210 -6.06 18.72 -5.68
CA PRO A 210 -5.07 19.76 -5.44
C PRO A 210 -5.58 20.99 -4.66
N ALA A 211 -6.83 21.38 -4.87
CA ALA A 211 -7.46 22.50 -4.17
C ALA A 211 -7.62 22.31 -2.65
N LEU A 212 -7.52 21.08 -2.15
CA LEU A 212 -7.64 20.74 -0.72
C LEU A 212 -6.31 20.32 -0.09
N LEU A 213 -5.22 20.33 -0.86
CA LEU A 213 -3.90 19.97 -0.35
C LEU A 213 -3.23 21.17 0.30
N PRO A 214 -2.58 21.00 1.46
CA PRO A 214 -1.70 22.01 2.02
C PRO A 214 -0.57 22.35 1.03
N ALA A 215 -0.07 23.59 1.12
CA ALA A 215 1.10 24.00 0.35
C ALA A 215 2.30 23.09 0.66
N GLY A 216 2.97 22.59 -0.37
CA GLY A 216 4.13 21.71 -0.22
C GLY A 216 3.80 20.26 0.16
N TRP A 217 2.56 19.80 -0.07
CA TRP A 217 2.17 18.41 0.17
C TRP A 217 3.19 17.40 -0.41
N PRO A 218 3.80 16.52 0.41
CA PRO A 218 4.93 15.70 -0.02
C PRO A 218 4.53 14.43 -0.79
N GLY A 219 3.24 14.24 -1.07
CA GLY A 219 2.71 13.02 -1.70
C GLY A 219 3.32 12.68 -3.07
N PRO A 220 3.41 13.61 -4.03
CA PRO A 220 4.02 13.33 -5.34
C PRO A 220 5.50 12.96 -5.24
N GLU A 221 6.27 13.71 -4.46
CA GLU A 221 7.70 13.47 -4.26
C GLU A 221 7.96 12.12 -3.58
N LEU A 222 7.16 11.76 -2.57
CA LEU A 222 7.30 10.48 -1.90
C LEU A 222 7.02 9.28 -2.83
N ARG A 223 6.07 9.44 -3.77
CA ARG A 223 5.80 8.42 -4.81
C ARG A 223 6.96 8.29 -5.79
N ALA A 224 7.49 9.40 -6.28
CA ALA A 224 8.63 9.40 -7.19
C ALA A 224 9.86 8.70 -6.57
N GLN A 225 10.14 8.95 -5.29
CA GLN A 225 11.24 8.26 -4.59
C GLN A 225 11.00 6.77 -4.40
N TYR A 226 9.76 6.36 -4.16
CA TYR A 226 9.41 4.95 -4.08
C TYR A 226 9.54 4.25 -5.44
N GLU A 227 9.10 4.89 -6.53
CA GLU A 227 9.23 4.39 -7.90
C GLU A 227 10.70 4.28 -8.34
N ALA A 228 11.54 5.25 -7.97
CA ALA A 228 12.98 5.18 -8.17
C ALA A 228 13.60 3.99 -7.44
N PHE A 229 13.17 3.73 -6.19
CA PHE A 229 13.62 2.54 -5.45
C PHE A 229 13.17 1.24 -6.14
N GLU A 230 11.94 1.14 -6.63
CA GLU A 230 11.46 -0.05 -7.36
C GLU A 230 12.33 -0.33 -8.59
N THR A 231 12.60 0.71 -9.38
CA THR A 231 13.47 0.64 -10.58
C THR A 231 14.89 0.19 -10.23
N ASP A 232 15.50 0.80 -9.21
CA ASP A 232 16.85 0.42 -8.73
C ASP A 232 16.89 -1.04 -8.25
N PHE A 233 15.84 -1.49 -7.56
CA PHE A 233 15.76 -2.83 -7.04
C PHE A 233 15.66 -3.87 -8.16
N GLU A 234 14.83 -3.63 -9.18
CA GLU A 234 14.72 -4.48 -10.37
C GLU A 234 16.06 -4.58 -11.12
N GLN A 235 16.77 -3.47 -11.28
CA GLN A 235 18.10 -3.46 -11.91
C GLN A 235 19.13 -4.25 -11.10
N LEU A 236 19.10 -4.13 -9.76
CA LEU A 236 19.98 -4.89 -8.87
C LEU A 236 19.75 -6.39 -9.01
N LEU A 237 18.48 -6.84 -9.03
CA LEU A 237 18.12 -8.23 -9.22
C LEU A 237 18.65 -8.75 -10.57
N THR A 238 18.42 -8.00 -11.64
CA THR A 238 18.80 -8.41 -13.00
C THR A 238 20.33 -8.51 -13.17
N THR A 239 21.08 -7.55 -12.61
CA THR A 239 22.52 -7.43 -12.86
C THR A 239 23.38 -8.30 -11.96
N HIS A 240 23.01 -8.45 -10.67
CA HIS A 240 23.89 -9.03 -9.65
C HIS A 240 23.44 -10.40 -9.13
N VAL A 241 22.16 -10.75 -9.33
CA VAL A 241 21.59 -11.96 -8.76
C VAL A 241 21.40 -13.02 -9.82
N LEU A 242 20.84 -12.65 -10.98
CA LEU A 242 20.46 -13.60 -12.04
C LEU A 242 21.61 -14.04 -12.96
N THR A 243 22.79 -13.45 -12.79
CA THR A 243 24.08 -13.87 -13.38
C THR A 243 24.73 -14.96 -12.55
#